data_AF-A0AAD4W2A2-F1
#
_entry.id   AF-A0AAD4W2A2-F1
#
_cell.length_a   1.000
_cell.length_b   1.000
_cell.length_c   1.000
_cell.angle_alpha   90.00
_cell.angle_beta   90.00
_cell.angle_gamma   90.00
#
_symmetry.space_group_name_H-M   'P 1'
#
loop_
_entity.id
_entity.type
_entity.pdbx_description
1 polymer ?
#
loop_
_entity_poly.entity_id
_entity_poly.type
_entity_poly.pdbx_seq_one_letter_code
_entity_poly.pdbx_strand_id
1 'polypeptide(L)'
;MSRRWIQNPNRCADEYLDGIEDFIEFARRQNPGATRIRCPCRRCNNTLWETIENVGFHLVRNGMIETYSIWNLHGEQVDHASSSNAPRVDNVEPIVDPNDQVMGIIQDAFPFA
;
A
#
# COMPACT_ATOMS: atom_id res chain seq x y z
N MET A 1 8.15 15.40 -6.94
CA MET A 1 7.08 16.40 -7.18
C MET A 1 6.53 16.95 -5.88
N SER A 2 6.03 18.18 -5.92
CA SER A 2 5.19 18.73 -4.86
C SER A 2 3.87 17.95 -4.75
N ARG A 3 3.42 17.61 -3.53
CA ARG A 3 2.11 16.95 -3.30
C ARG A 3 0.96 17.95 -3.11
N ARG A 4 1.18 19.23 -3.45
CA ARG A 4 0.18 20.30 -3.32
C ARG A 4 -1.04 20.07 -4.21
N TRP A 5 -0.85 19.42 -5.36
CA TRP A 5 -1.94 19.07 -6.28
C TRP A 5 -3.06 18.26 -5.60
N ILE A 6 -2.73 17.41 -4.60
CA ILE A 6 -3.71 16.62 -3.85
C ILE A 6 -4.77 17.51 -3.18
N GLN A 7 -4.37 18.73 -2.80
CA GLN A 7 -5.21 19.72 -2.13
C GLN A 7 -5.99 20.61 -3.13
N ASN A 8 -5.77 20.46 -4.43
CA ASN A 8 -6.45 21.27 -5.44
C ASN A 8 -7.91 20.79 -5.59
N PRO A 9 -8.92 21.63 -5.29
CA PRO A 9 -10.32 21.24 -5.39
C PRO A 9 -10.79 21.10 -6.85
N ASN A 10 -10.08 21.74 -7.80
CA ASN A 10 -10.39 21.65 -9.23
C ASN A 10 -9.70 20.42 -9.84
N ARG A 11 -10.45 19.33 -9.96
CA ARG A 11 -9.96 18.05 -10.51
C ARG A 11 -9.73 18.05 -12.02
N CYS A 12 -10.11 19.14 -12.70
CA CYS A 12 -9.85 19.36 -14.11
C CYS A 12 -8.70 20.36 -14.34
N ALA A 13 -8.07 20.88 -13.27
CA ALA A 13 -6.89 21.71 -13.41
C ALA A 13 -5.71 20.87 -13.86
N ASP A 14 -4.88 21.43 -14.74
CA ASP A 14 -3.67 20.77 -15.25
C ASP A 14 -2.77 20.28 -14.10
N GLU A 15 -2.56 21.11 -13.06
CA GLU A 15 -1.79 20.71 -11.86
C GLU A 15 -2.30 19.41 -11.21
N TYR A 16 -3.63 19.21 -11.18
CA TYR A 16 -4.21 18.00 -10.60
C TYR A 16 -4.05 16.78 -11.53
N LEU A 17 -4.21 16.99 -12.85
CA LEU A 17 -4.07 15.93 -13.85
C LEU A 17 -2.61 15.48 -13.99
N ASP A 18 -1.67 16.42 -14.04
CA ASP A 18 -0.23 16.17 -14.04
C ASP A 18 0.16 15.39 -12.78
N GLY A 19 -0.35 15.79 -11.61
CA GLY A 19 -0.12 15.08 -10.36
C GLY A 19 -0.63 13.64 -10.34
N ILE A 20 -1.75 13.35 -11.04
CA ILE A 20 -2.24 11.98 -11.23
C ILE A 20 -1.28 11.19 -12.12
N GLU A 21 -0.82 11.77 -13.23
CA GLU A 21 0.12 11.13 -14.14
C GLU A 21 1.42 10.77 -13.42
N ASP A 22 1.97 11.72 -12.65
CA ASP A 22 3.14 11.53 -11.80
C ASP A 22 2.98 10.38 -10.81
N PHE A 23 1.82 10.30 -10.17
CA PHE A 23 1.49 9.23 -9.23
C PHE A 23 1.43 7.87 -9.94
N ILE A 24 0.79 7.81 -11.10
CA ILE A 24 0.66 6.57 -11.89
C ILE A 24 2.03 6.10 -12.38
N GLU A 25 2.85 7.01 -12.91
CA GLU A 25 4.20 6.69 -13.37
C GLU A 25 5.05 6.16 -12.21
N PHE A 26 4.99 6.84 -11.05
CA PHE A 26 5.66 6.40 -9.84
C PHE A 26 5.22 4.98 -9.45
N ALA A 27 3.92 4.72 -9.37
CA ALA A 27 3.38 3.42 -8.99
C ALA A 27 3.82 2.31 -9.95
N ARG A 28 3.84 2.57 -11.28
CA ARG A 28 4.34 1.62 -12.29
C ARG A 28 5.82 1.33 -12.10
N ARG A 29 6.63 2.36 -11.86
CA ARG A 29 8.08 2.21 -11.67
C ARG A 29 8.42 1.43 -10.41
N GLN A 30 7.70 1.64 -9.32
CA GLN A 30 7.92 0.90 -8.06
C GLN A 30 7.39 -0.53 -8.09
N ASN A 31 6.43 -0.83 -8.99
CA ASN A 31 5.77 -2.13 -9.08
C ASN A 31 5.81 -2.66 -10.53
N PRO A 32 7.00 -2.97 -11.07
CA PRO A 32 7.13 -3.41 -12.45
C PRO A 32 6.34 -4.70 -12.70
N GLY A 33 5.52 -4.71 -13.76
CA GLY A 33 4.66 -5.85 -14.12
C GLY A 33 3.32 -5.90 -13.39
N ALA A 34 3.08 -5.03 -12.40
CA ALA A 34 1.78 -4.96 -11.74
C ALA A 34 0.71 -4.41 -12.69
N THR A 35 -0.39 -5.14 -12.83
CA THR A 35 -1.58 -4.70 -13.60
C THR A 35 -2.61 -4.00 -12.73
N ARG A 36 -2.53 -4.18 -11.41
CA ARG A 36 -3.43 -3.58 -10.42
C ARG A 36 -2.63 -3.01 -9.25
N ILE A 37 -3.13 -1.89 -8.71
CA ILE A 37 -2.57 -1.21 -7.54
C ILE A 37 -3.70 -0.84 -6.56
N ARG A 38 -3.35 -0.52 -5.31
CA ARG A 38 -4.34 0.02 -4.36
C ARG A 38 -4.83 1.38 -4.86
N CYS A 39 -6.13 1.64 -4.78
CA CYS A 39 -6.69 2.90 -5.26
C CYS A 39 -6.70 3.97 -4.13
N PRO A 40 -5.92 5.06 -4.24
CA PRO A 40 -5.88 6.12 -3.23
C PRO A 40 -6.98 7.16 -3.40
N CYS A 41 -8.04 6.86 -4.17
CA CYS A 41 -9.16 7.79 -4.26
C CYS A 41 -9.98 7.79 -2.96
N ARG A 42 -10.66 8.90 -2.67
CA ARG A 42 -11.45 9.08 -1.43
C ARG A 42 -12.49 7.99 -1.19
N ARG A 43 -13.02 7.39 -2.27
CA ARG A 43 -14.01 6.30 -2.18
C ARG A 43 -13.38 4.95 -1.85
N CYS A 44 -12.21 4.66 -2.41
CA CYS A 44 -11.54 3.36 -2.23
C CYS A 44 -10.66 3.34 -0.97
N ASN A 45 -10.18 4.51 -0.52
CA ASN A 45 -9.41 4.69 0.70
C ASN A 45 -8.17 3.76 0.82
N ASN A 46 -7.45 3.52 -0.29
CA ASN A 46 -6.33 2.57 -0.36
C ASN A 46 -6.68 1.10 -0.02
N THR A 47 -7.96 0.73 0.09
CA THR A 47 -8.37 -0.63 0.46
C THR A 47 -8.61 -1.53 -0.76
N LEU A 48 -9.14 -0.96 -1.85
CA LEU A 48 -9.47 -1.69 -3.07
C LEU A 48 -8.29 -1.73 -4.03
N TRP A 49 -8.07 -2.89 -4.63
CA TRP A 49 -7.16 -3.07 -5.77
C TRP A 49 -7.90 -2.79 -7.06
N GLU A 50 -7.36 -1.94 -7.91
CA GLU A 50 -7.96 -1.53 -9.18
C GLU A 50 -6.91 -1.59 -10.29
N THR A 51 -7.33 -1.71 -11.54
CA THR A 51 -6.41 -1.54 -12.67
C THR A 51 -5.85 -0.12 -12.64
N ILE A 52 -4.63 0.06 -13.16
CA ILE A 52 -3.97 1.38 -13.12
C ILE A 52 -4.81 2.41 -13.90
N GLU A 53 -5.46 1.99 -14.99
CA GLU A 53 -6.37 2.81 -15.78
C GLU A 53 -7.61 3.23 -14.94
N ASN A 54 -8.20 2.29 -14.19
CA ASN A 54 -9.32 2.59 -13.29
C ASN A 54 -8.89 3.51 -12.15
N VAL A 55 -7.67 3.38 -11.64
CA VAL A 55 -7.16 4.27 -10.59
C VAL A 55 -7.09 5.70 -11.11
N GLY A 56 -6.54 5.94 -12.31
CA GLY A 56 -6.55 7.27 -12.91
C GLY A 56 -7.96 7.86 -13.02
N PHE A 57 -8.91 7.08 -13.57
CA PHE A 57 -10.31 7.49 -13.65
C PHE A 57 -10.92 7.80 -12.26
N HIS A 58 -10.67 6.96 -11.26
CA HIS A 58 -11.14 7.19 -9.90
C HIS A 58 -10.53 8.43 -9.26
N LEU A 59 -9.28 8.78 -9.56
CA LEU A 59 -8.64 9.98 -9.01
C LEU A 59 -9.21 11.26 -9.62
N VAL A 60 -9.55 11.27 -10.91
CA VAL A 60 -10.29 12.37 -11.53
C VAL A 60 -11.70 12.47 -10.95
N ARG A 61 -12.43 11.35 -10.85
CA ARG A 61 -13.83 11.35 -10.43
C ARG A 61 -14.02 11.63 -8.94
N ASN A 62 -13.20 11.04 -8.08
CA ASN A 62 -13.43 11.01 -6.63
C ASN A 62 -12.41 11.83 -5.83
N GLY A 63 -11.30 12.26 -6.45
CA GLY A 63 -10.21 12.91 -5.73
C GLY A 63 -9.27 11.92 -5.05
N MET A 64 -8.00 12.27 -4.90
CA MET A 64 -7.07 11.57 -3.99
C MET A 64 -7.42 11.88 -2.52
N ILE A 65 -7.07 10.97 -1.61
CA ILE A 65 -7.16 11.18 -0.16
C ILE A 65 -6.14 12.25 0.24
N GLU A 66 -6.62 13.32 0.86
CA GLU A 66 -5.80 14.51 1.18
C GLU A 66 -4.65 14.24 2.16
N THR A 67 -4.83 13.28 3.06
CA THR A 67 -3.82 12.86 4.04
C THR A 67 -2.79 11.89 3.46
N TYR A 68 -3.00 11.38 2.24
CA TYR A 68 -2.13 10.41 1.60
C TYR A 68 -1.05 11.11 0.76
N SER A 69 -0.24 11.94 1.42
CA SER A 69 0.85 12.71 0.81
C SER A 69 2.16 11.92 0.69
N ILE A 70 2.25 10.78 1.35
CA ILE A 70 3.36 9.82 1.26
C ILE A 70 2.81 8.56 0.62
N TRP A 71 3.33 8.17 -0.54
CA TRP A 71 2.88 7.02 -1.30
C TRP A 71 3.51 5.72 -0.79
N ASN A 72 3.54 5.52 0.52
CA ASN A 72 4.20 4.38 1.18
C ASN A 72 3.62 3.03 0.73
N LEU A 73 2.31 2.93 0.52
CA LEU A 73 1.66 1.72 -0.02
C LEU A 73 1.99 1.45 -1.49
N HIS A 74 2.72 2.37 -2.13
CA HIS A 74 3.15 2.29 -3.52
C HIS A 74 4.69 2.36 -3.64
N GLY A 75 5.42 2.24 -2.54
CA GLY A 75 6.89 2.13 -2.52
C GLY A 75 7.65 3.42 -2.23
N GLU A 76 6.98 4.51 -1.82
CA GLU A 76 7.69 5.70 -1.34
C GLU A 76 8.32 5.43 0.03
N GLN A 77 9.65 5.46 0.07
CA GLN A 77 10.42 5.39 1.32
C GLN A 77 10.48 6.78 1.95
N VAL A 78 10.29 6.85 3.26
CA VAL A 78 10.54 8.06 4.03
C VAL A 78 11.96 7.95 4.55
N ASP A 79 12.84 8.81 4.05
CA ASP A 79 14.21 8.90 4.54
C ASP A 79 14.16 9.47 5.97
N HIS A 80 14.14 8.58 6.96
CA HIS A 80 14.40 8.96 8.33
C HIS A 80 15.89 9.31 8.43
N ALA A 81 16.21 10.61 8.24
CA ALA A 81 17.52 11.11 8.60
C ALA A 81 17.85 10.65 10.03
N SER A 82 18.94 9.90 10.15
CA SER A 82 19.45 9.18 11.31
C SER A 82 19.10 9.79 12.67
N SER A 83 18.23 9.11 13.43
CA SER A 83 18.30 9.14 14.90
C SER A 83 18.72 7.76 15.37
N SER A 84 19.96 7.41 15.03
CA SER A 84 20.61 6.18 15.48
C SER A 84 21.17 6.41 16.88
N ASN A 85 20.40 6.02 17.90
CA ASN A 85 20.92 5.53 19.18
C ASN A 85 19.87 4.61 19.81
N ALA A 86 19.61 3.48 19.16
CA ALA A 86 19.03 2.32 19.83
C ALA A 86 20.00 1.15 19.61
N PRO A 87 20.51 0.50 20.68
CA PRO A 87 21.36 -0.66 20.51
C PRO A 87 20.54 -1.76 19.86
N ARG A 88 21.08 -2.33 18.78
CA ARG A 88 20.53 -3.53 18.15
C ARG A 88 20.59 -4.68 19.16
N VAL A 89 19.44 -5.07 19.69
CA VAL A 89 19.25 -6.39 20.27
C VAL A 89 18.80 -7.30 19.13
N ASP A 90 19.77 -8.00 18.54
CA ASP A 90 19.47 -9.20 17.75
C ASP A 90 18.91 -10.27 18.71
N ASN A 91 17.89 -10.99 18.22
CA ASN A 91 17.21 -12.19 18.75
C ASN A 91 15.71 -11.96 19.02
N VAL A 92 14.89 -12.16 17.98
CA VAL A 92 13.49 -12.53 18.17
C VAL A 92 13.30 -13.89 17.51
N GLU A 93 13.01 -14.89 18.35
CA GLU A 93 12.58 -16.23 17.95
C GLU A 93 11.37 -16.17 17.02
N PRO A 94 11.15 -17.16 16.13
CA PRO A 94 9.96 -17.17 15.29
C PRO A 94 8.72 -17.27 16.18
N ILE A 95 7.85 -16.25 16.12
CA ILE A 95 6.53 -16.30 16.72
C ILE A 95 5.73 -17.33 15.90
N VAL A 96 5.70 -18.58 16.37
CA VAL A 96 4.79 -19.60 15.87
C VAL A 96 3.37 -19.20 16.24
N ASP A 97 2.50 -19.14 15.22
CA ASP A 97 1.06 -18.92 15.39
C ASP A 97 0.49 -20.02 16.32
N PRO A 98 -0.20 -19.68 17.42
CA PRO A 98 -0.79 -20.66 18.33
C PRO A 98 -1.80 -21.61 17.67
N ASN A 99 -2.30 -21.27 16.48
CA ASN A 99 -3.32 -22.02 15.77
C ASN A 99 -2.76 -23.09 14.81
N ASP A 100 -1.46 -23.06 14.51
CA ASP A 100 -0.80 -24.06 13.64
C ASP A 100 -0.38 -25.34 14.39
N GLN A 101 -0.60 -25.41 15.71
CA GLN A 101 -0.30 -26.60 16.52
C GLN A 101 -1.46 -27.60 16.66
N VAL A 102 -2.63 -27.33 16.07
CA VAL A 102 -3.84 -28.16 16.24
C VAL A 102 -4.06 -29.22 15.15
N MET A 103 -3.22 -29.31 14.11
CA MET A 103 -3.41 -30.29 13.03
C MET A 103 -2.45 -31.50 13.05
N GLY A 104 -1.93 -31.87 14.23
CA GLY A 104 -0.99 -33.00 14.38
C GLY A 104 -1.37 -34.12 15.35
N ILE A 105 -2.47 -34.02 16.10
CA ILE A 105 -2.78 -34.97 17.21
C ILE A 105 -3.90 -35.96 16.85
N ILE A 106 -4.53 -35.85 15.69
CA ILE A 106 -5.64 -36.74 15.28
C ILE A 106 -5.17 -37.82 14.29
N GLN A 107 -4.10 -38.55 14.61
CA GLN A 107 -3.75 -39.75 13.84
C GLN A 107 -3.21 -40.91 14.69
N ASP A 108 -3.44 -40.95 16.01
CA ASP A 108 -3.01 -42.08 16.85
C ASP A 108 -4.13 -42.67 17.75
N ALA A 109 -5.40 -42.28 17.56
CA ALA A 109 -6.51 -42.72 18.42
C ALA A 109 -7.45 -43.79 17.80
N PHE A 110 -7.16 -44.34 16.62
CA PHE A 110 -7.91 -45.50 16.10
C PHE A 110 -7.01 -46.61 15.56
N PRO A 111 -6.32 -47.36 16.42
CA PRO A 111 -6.11 -48.77 16.18
C PRO A 111 -7.41 -49.51 16.54
N PHE A 112 -8.12 -50.01 15.53
CA PHE A 112 -9.26 -50.95 15.60
C PHE A 112 -10.64 -50.39 16.03
N ALA A 113 -11.47 -50.09 15.03
CA ALA A 113 -12.84 -50.61 14.90
C ALA A 113 -13.33 -50.45 13.45
#